data_AF-A0A376DBL2-F1
#
_entry.id   AF-A0A376DBL2-F1
#
_cell.length_a   1.000
_cell.length_b   1.000
_cell.length_c   1.000
_cell.angle_alpha   90.00
_cell.angle_beta   90.00
_cell.angle_gamma   90.00
#
_symmetry.space_group_name_H-M   'P 1'
#
loop_
_entity.id
_entity.type
_entity.pdbx_description
1 polymer ?
#
loop_
_entity_poly.entity_id
_entity_poly.type
_entity_poly.pdbx_seq_one_letter_code
_entity_poly.pdbx_strand_id
1 'polypeptide(L)'
;MVRFNHFGISYFFSDQHPDLKADYILANPPFNLKDWRNEAELTKDPRFAGYRMPPTDNANYGWILHMLSRLSANDTAGFVLANGSMSSNTSGEGEIRAQMIENDLIDCMITLLGQLFYTTQI
;
A
#
# COMPACT_ATOMS: atom_id res chain seq x y z
N MET A 1 13.74 8.11 2.08
CA MET A 1 12.46 8.64 2.59
C MET A 1 11.62 9.10 1.40
N VAL A 2 10.66 8.27 0.97
CA VAL A 2 9.69 8.68 -0.06
C VAL A 2 8.69 9.60 0.64
N ARG A 3 8.64 10.88 0.24
CA ARG A 3 7.70 11.85 0.81
C ARG A 3 6.42 11.84 0.01
N PHE A 4 5.34 11.33 0.61
CA PHE A 4 3.99 11.48 0.11
C PHE A 4 3.44 12.86 0.51
N ASN A 5 3.90 13.95 -0.14
CA ASN A 5 3.37 15.29 0.12
C ASN A 5 3.30 16.10 -1.18
N HIS A 6 2.15 16.10 -1.85
CA HIS A 6 1.73 17.26 -2.65
C HIS A 6 0.21 17.28 -2.84
N PHE A 7 -0.40 18.44 -2.56
CA PHE A 7 -1.80 18.73 -2.87
C PHE A 7 -1.98 18.78 -4.39
N GLY A 8 -2.83 17.90 -4.95
CA GLY A 8 -3.33 18.01 -6.33
C GLY A 8 -2.81 17.00 -7.36
N ILE A 9 -1.82 16.15 -7.03
CA ILE A 9 -1.32 15.08 -7.90
C ILE A 9 -1.58 13.74 -7.21
N SER A 10 -2.42 12.89 -7.80
CA SER A 10 -2.62 11.54 -7.25
C SER A 10 -1.30 10.77 -7.34
N TYR A 11 -0.80 10.32 -6.19
CA TYR A 11 0.46 9.59 -6.02
C TYR A 11 0.62 8.40 -6.97
N PHE A 12 -0.51 7.81 -7.37
CA PHE A 12 -0.51 6.71 -8.31
C PHE A 12 -0.32 7.15 -9.76
N PHE A 13 -0.79 8.33 -10.16
CA PHE A 13 -0.75 8.79 -11.56
C PHE A 13 0.49 9.60 -11.90
N SER A 14 1.18 10.14 -10.90
CA SER A 14 2.42 10.90 -11.07
C SER A 14 3.50 10.42 -10.11
N ASP A 15 3.95 9.19 -10.31
CA ASP A 15 5.08 8.64 -9.58
C ASP A 15 6.35 9.45 -9.88
N GLN A 16 6.88 10.13 -8.87
CA GLN A 16 8.08 10.97 -9.00
C GLN A 16 9.37 10.15 -9.08
N HIS A 17 9.29 8.84 -8.80
CA HIS A 17 10.44 7.95 -8.71
C HIS A 17 10.16 6.62 -9.44
N PRO A 18 9.82 6.64 -10.74
CA PRO A 18 9.34 5.46 -11.46
C PRO A 18 10.39 4.36 -11.66
N ASP A 19 11.67 4.67 -11.54
CA ASP A 19 12.78 3.71 -11.69
C ASP A 19 13.47 3.38 -10.37
N LEU A 20 12.99 3.94 -9.25
CA LEU A 20 13.59 3.73 -7.94
C LEU A 20 13.45 2.27 -7.51
N LYS A 21 14.58 1.70 -7.08
CA LYS A 21 14.70 0.46 -6.31
C LYS A 21 15.39 0.82 -5.01
N ALA A 22 14.61 0.86 -3.94
CA ALA A 22 15.02 1.32 -2.63
C ALA A 22 15.39 0.14 -1.74
N ASP A 23 16.46 0.29 -0.97
CA ASP A 23 16.86 -0.70 0.03
C ASP A 23 15.98 -0.61 1.30
N TYR A 24 15.46 0.60 1.56
CA TYR A 24 14.56 0.84 2.68
C TYR A 24 13.41 1.76 2.29
N ILE A 25 12.19 1.33 2.59
CA ILE A 25 10.98 2.14 2.47
C ILE A 25 10.37 2.31 3.87
N LEU A 26 10.11 3.55 4.25
CA LEU A 26 9.38 3.90 5.47
C LEU A 26 8.21 4.81 5.10
N ALA A 27 6.98 4.43 5.47
CA ALA A 27 5.79 5.17 5.06
C ALA A 27 4.67 5.20 6.11
N ASN A 28 3.90 6.28 6.08
CA ASN A 28 2.62 6.41 6.76
C ASN A 28 1.61 6.99 5.74
N PRO A 29 1.12 6.17 4.79
CA PRO A 29 0.23 6.66 3.75
C PRO A 29 -1.16 6.98 4.32
N PRO A 30 -2.00 7.78 3.62
CA PRO A 30 -3.37 8.02 4.04
C PRO A 30 -4.17 6.72 4.16
N PHE A 31 -4.74 6.47 5.35
CA PHE A 31 -5.49 5.26 5.63
C PHE A 31 -6.87 5.28 4.99
N ASN A 32 -7.30 4.14 4.44
CA ASN A 32 -8.65 3.96 3.88
C ASN A 32 -9.02 5.04 2.84
N LEU A 33 -8.04 5.50 2.08
CA LEU A 33 -8.24 6.51 1.05
C LEU A 33 -9.19 5.96 -0.02
N LYS A 34 -10.36 6.61 -0.13
CA LYS A 34 -11.37 6.34 -1.16
C LYS A 34 -11.09 7.15 -2.41
N ASP A 35 -11.70 6.76 -3.52
CA ASP A 35 -11.70 7.51 -4.79
C ASP A 35 -10.27 7.83 -5.28
N TRP A 36 -9.30 6.97 -4.95
CA TRP A 36 -7.90 7.15 -5.32
C TRP A 36 -7.63 6.83 -6.80
N ARG A 37 -8.58 6.12 -7.45
CA ARG A 37 -8.71 5.88 -8.89
C ARG A 37 -10.16 5.56 -9.24
N ASN A 38 -10.52 5.73 -10.51
CA ASN A 38 -11.74 5.18 -11.10
C ASN A 38 -11.54 3.69 -11.51
N GLU A 39 -12.64 2.95 -11.71
CA GLU A 39 -12.59 1.53 -12.08
C GLU A 39 -11.80 1.25 -13.37
N ALA A 40 -11.87 2.16 -14.35
CA ALA A 40 -11.17 2.02 -15.63
C ALA A 40 -9.68 2.42 -15.58
N GLU A 41 -9.26 3.12 -14.53
CA GLU A 41 -7.90 3.63 -14.39
C GLU A 41 -6.96 2.59 -13.77
N LEU A 42 -5.69 2.60 -14.19
CA LEU A 42 -4.61 1.76 -13.66
C LEU A 42 -4.83 0.24 -13.77
N THR A 43 -5.81 -0.20 -14.56
CA THR A 43 -6.20 -1.62 -14.72
C THR A 43 -5.11 -2.54 -15.26
N LYS A 44 -4.07 -1.97 -15.88
CA LYS A 44 -2.89 -2.68 -16.42
C LYS A 44 -1.58 -2.17 -15.83
N ASP A 45 -1.65 -1.48 -14.70
CA ASP A 45 -0.47 -0.89 -14.11
C ASP A 45 0.49 -1.99 -13.60
N PRO A 46 1.77 -1.96 -13.98
CA PRO A 46 2.74 -3.01 -13.62
C PRO A 46 2.94 -3.13 -12.11
N ARG A 47 2.63 -2.09 -11.32
CA ARG A 47 2.74 -2.15 -9.85
C ARG A 47 1.80 -3.17 -9.22
N PHE A 48 0.72 -3.53 -9.90
CA PHE A 48 -0.29 -4.47 -9.41
C PHE A 48 -0.25 -5.82 -10.14
N ALA A 49 0.74 -6.02 -11.03
CA ALA A 49 0.86 -7.25 -11.81
C ALA A 49 1.03 -8.46 -10.89
N GLY A 50 0.29 -9.53 -11.17
CA GLY A 50 0.31 -10.75 -10.37
C GLY A 50 -0.61 -10.74 -9.15
N TYR A 51 -1.26 -9.60 -8.85
CA TYR A 51 -2.22 -9.47 -7.77
C TYR A 51 -3.63 -9.15 -8.27
N ARG A 52 -4.63 -9.41 -7.44
CA ARG A 52 -5.95 -8.80 -7.62
C ARG A 52 -5.81 -7.28 -7.54
N MET A 53 -6.51 -6.57 -8.42
CA MET A 53 -6.52 -5.11 -8.43
C MET A 53 -7.05 -4.57 -7.08
N PRO A 54 -6.32 -3.66 -6.40
CA PRO A 54 -6.81 -3.05 -5.17
C PRO A 54 -8.12 -2.28 -5.39
N PRO A 55 -9.04 -2.32 -4.41
CA PRO A 55 -10.37 -1.75 -4.58
C PRO A 55 -10.35 -0.23 -4.60
N THR A 56 -11.26 0.38 -5.38
CA THR A 56 -11.33 1.84 -5.58
C THR A 56 -11.74 2.60 -4.32
N ASP A 57 -12.46 1.94 -3.41
CA ASP A 57 -12.91 2.48 -2.12
C ASP A 57 -11.91 2.29 -0.97
N ASN A 58 -10.75 1.64 -1.21
CA ASN A 58 -9.68 1.53 -0.21
C ASN A 58 -8.29 1.37 -0.84
N ALA A 59 -7.46 2.42 -0.76
CA ALA A 59 -6.11 2.42 -1.29
C ALA A 59 -5.07 1.64 -0.47
N ASN A 60 -5.40 1.04 0.69
CA ASN A 60 -4.41 0.41 1.59
C ASN A 60 -3.50 -0.60 0.86
N TYR A 61 -4.08 -1.57 0.14
CA TYR A 61 -3.31 -2.52 -0.65
C TYR A 61 -2.71 -1.91 -1.92
N GLY A 62 -3.27 -0.81 -2.44
CA GLY A 62 -2.64 -0.01 -3.48
C GLY A 62 -1.28 0.55 -3.01
N TRP A 63 -1.22 1.07 -1.79
CA TRP A 63 0.03 1.55 -1.19
C TRP A 63 1.05 0.45 -1.00
N ILE A 64 0.63 -0.69 -0.46
CA ILE A 64 1.51 -1.84 -0.21
C ILE A 64 2.15 -2.30 -1.53
N LEU A 65 1.34 -2.52 -2.57
CA LEU A 65 1.84 -2.99 -3.86
C LEU A 65 2.69 -1.92 -4.57
N HIS A 66 2.36 -0.64 -4.41
CA HIS A 66 3.22 0.44 -4.89
C HIS A 66 4.61 0.40 -4.22
N MET A 67 4.68 0.29 -2.89
CA MET A 67 5.95 0.19 -2.17
C MET A 67 6.72 -1.08 -2.56
N LEU A 68 6.04 -2.22 -2.67
CA LEU A 68 6.64 -3.49 -3.12
C LEU A 68 7.27 -3.34 -4.51
N SER A 69 6.61 -2.65 -5.45
CA SER A 69 7.14 -2.42 -6.80
C SER A 69 8.41 -1.56 -6.83
N ARG A 70 8.68 -0.81 -5.77
CA ARG A 70 9.83 0.09 -5.60
C ARG A 70 10.90 -0.47 -4.67
N LEU A 71 10.68 -1.65 -4.09
CA LEU A 71 11.66 -2.30 -3.22
C LEU A 71 12.69 -3.04 -4.07
N SER A 72 13.96 -2.93 -3.67
CA SER A 72 15.07 -3.72 -4.20
C SER A 72 14.93 -5.20 -3.76
N ALA A 73 15.71 -6.10 -4.37
CA ALA A 73 15.69 -7.51 -4.01
C ALA A 73 16.42 -7.74 -2.67
N ASN A 74 15.78 -8.45 -1.72
CA ASN A 74 16.27 -8.73 -0.37
C ASN A 74 16.31 -7.52 0.58
N ASP A 75 15.43 -6.55 0.35
CA ASP A 75 15.37 -5.30 1.11
C ASP A 75 14.06 -5.15 1.88
N THR A 76 13.91 -4.09 2.69
CA THR A 76 12.83 -4.01 3.70
C THR A 76 11.96 -2.77 3.56
N ALA A 77 10.63 -2.98 3.61
CA ALA A 77 9.64 -1.92 3.74
C ALA A 77 8.94 -2.00 5.11
N GLY A 78 8.90 -0.87 5.82
CA GLY A 78 8.13 -0.70 7.05
C GLY A 78 7.08 0.40 6.86
N PHE A 79 5.83 0.11 7.19
CA PHE A 79 4.76 1.09 7.05
C PHE A 79 3.65 0.88 8.08
N VAL A 80 2.91 1.94 8.36
CA VAL A 80 1.75 1.91 9.26
C VAL A 80 0.48 1.96 8.40
N LEU A 81 -0.52 1.14 8.73
CA LEU A 81 -1.84 1.13 8.12
C LEU A 81 -2.92 0.92 9.18
N ALA A 82 -4.18 1.14 8.81
CA ALA A 82 -5.32 0.87 9.68
C ALA A 82 -5.40 -0.63 10.03
N ASN A 83 -5.85 -0.94 11.26
CA ASN A 83 -6.00 -2.32 11.76
C ASN A 83 -6.79 -3.25 10.83
N GLY A 84 -7.79 -2.70 10.12
CA GLY A 84 -8.59 -3.45 9.15
C GLY A 84 -7.78 -4.12 8.04
N SER A 85 -6.62 -3.57 7.66
CA SER A 85 -5.74 -4.17 6.65
C SER A 85 -5.26 -5.58 7.02
N MET A 86 -5.19 -5.93 8.31
CA MET A 86 -4.72 -7.25 8.76
C MET A 86 -5.76 -8.36 8.59
N SER A 87 -7.06 -8.06 8.66
CA SER A 87 -8.11 -9.07 8.81
C SER A 87 -9.29 -8.90 7.86
N SER A 88 -9.42 -7.74 7.22
CA SER A 88 -10.51 -7.47 6.30
C SER A 88 -10.52 -8.47 5.13
N ASN A 89 -11.73 -8.93 4.80
CA ASN A 89 -12.02 -9.70 3.59
C ASN A 89 -12.93 -8.91 2.64
N THR A 90 -13.17 -7.62 2.91
CA THR A 90 -13.98 -6.78 2.03
C THR A 90 -13.22 -6.50 0.73
N SER A 91 -13.96 -6.43 -0.37
CA SER A 91 -13.46 -5.92 -1.66
C SER A 91 -12.18 -6.61 -2.19
N GLY A 92 -11.89 -7.84 -1.74
CA GLY A 92 -10.75 -8.64 -2.22
C GLY A 92 -9.44 -8.49 -1.47
N GLU A 93 -9.41 -7.72 -0.39
CA GLU A 93 -8.18 -7.50 0.40
C GLU A 93 -7.60 -8.81 0.94
N GLY A 94 -8.46 -9.77 1.30
CA GLY A 94 -8.04 -11.10 1.76
C GLY A 94 -7.30 -11.91 0.71
N GLU A 95 -7.65 -11.79 -0.57
CA GLU A 95 -6.96 -12.49 -1.67
C GLU A 95 -5.56 -11.91 -1.90
N ILE A 96 -5.45 -10.58 -1.89
CA ILE A 96 -4.15 -9.90 -2.02
C ILE A 96 -3.25 -10.29 -0.83
N ARG A 97 -3.79 -10.28 0.39
CA ARG A 97 -3.06 -10.69 1.60
C ARG A 97 -2.59 -12.14 1.53
N ALA A 98 -3.45 -13.06 1.12
CA ALA A 98 -3.11 -14.47 0.97
C ALA A 98 -1.96 -14.65 -0.02
N GLN A 99 -2.04 -14.04 -1.21
CA GLN A 99 -0.98 -14.10 -2.22
C GLN A 99 0.35 -13.50 -1.73
N MET A 100 0.32 -12.41 -0.96
CA MET A 100 1.53 -11.83 -0.37
C MET A 100 2.20 -12.78 0.63
N ILE A 101 1.40 -13.51 1.42
CA ILE A 101 1.90 -14.52 2.36
C ILE A 101 2.43 -15.74 1.60
N GLU A 102 1.72 -16.23 0.59
CA GLU A 102 2.13 -17.35 -0.26
C GLU A 102 3.44 -17.06 -1.02
N ASN A 103 3.66 -15.79 -1.40
CA ASN A 103 4.88 -15.32 -2.02
C ASN A 103 6.02 -15.00 -1.03
N ASP A 104 5.83 -15.26 0.28
CA ASP A 104 6.82 -15.03 1.35
C ASP A 104 7.30 -13.56 1.44
N LEU A 105 6.37 -12.60 1.25
CA LEU A 105 6.68 -11.16 1.24
C LEU A 105 6.38 -10.44 2.55
N ILE A 106 5.77 -11.12 3.52
CA ILE A 106 5.39 -10.55 4.83
C ILE A 106 6.28 -11.15 5.90
N ASP A 107 7.23 -10.37 6.40
CA ASP A 107 8.18 -10.82 7.42
C ASP A 107 7.62 -10.64 8.85
N CYS A 108 7.02 -9.48 9.15
CA CYS A 108 6.53 -9.17 10.49
C CYS A 108 5.24 -8.34 10.45
N MET A 109 4.33 -8.63 11.39
CA MET A 109 3.18 -7.78 11.70
C MET A 109 3.23 -7.34 13.16
N ILE A 110 3.09 -6.03 13.38
CA ILE A 110 3.11 -5.42 14.71
C ILE A 110 1.79 -4.70 14.93
N THR A 111 1.02 -5.15 15.92
CA THR A 111 -0.19 -4.45 16.36
C THR A 111 0.20 -3.34 17.33
N LEU A 112 -0.17 -2.10 17.01
CA LEU A 112 0.02 -0.95 17.87
C LEU A 112 -1.19 -0.73 18.79
N LEU A 113 -0.98 -0.12 19.95
CA LEU A 113 -2.09 0.26 20.84
C LEU A 113 -2.97 1.31 20.15
N GLY A 114 -4.29 1.21 20.35
CA GLY A 114 -5.23 2.22 19.87
C GLY A 114 -4.92 3.61 20.43
N GLN A 115 -5.25 4.66 19.67
CA GLN A 115 -5.01 6.07 20.04
C GLN A 115 -3.54 6.47 20.21
N LEU A 116 -2.59 5.69 19.68
CA LEU A 116 -1.17 6.03 19.71
C LEU A 116 -0.85 7.29 18.87
N PHE A 117 -1.59 7.52 17.78
CA PHE A 117 -1.39 8.66 16.89
C PHE A 117 -2.46 9.74 17.11
N TYR A 118 -2.04 10.98 17.31
CA TYR A 118 -2.95 12.13 17.43
C TYR A 118 -3.80 12.39 16.18
N THR A 119 -3.31 11.97 15.01
CA THR A 119 -3.90 12.30 13.70
C THR A 119 -4.76 11.17 13.10
N THR A 120 -4.87 10.02 13.76
CA THR A 120 -5.66 8.88 13.27
C THR A 120 -6.45 8.25 14.42
N GLN A 121 -7.77 8.10 14.27
CA GLN A 121 -8.67 7.60 15.34
C GLN A 121 -8.85 6.07 15.34
N ILE A 122 -7.84 5.30 14.92
CA ILE A 122 -7.92 3.84 14.74
C ILE A 122 -7.21 3.11 15.89
#